data_AF-L0KT90-F1
#
_entry.id   AF-L0KT90-F1
#
_cell.length_a   1.000
_cell.length_b   1.000
_cell.length_c   1.000
_cell.angle_alpha   90.00
_cell.angle_beta   90.00
_cell.angle_gamma   90.00
#
_symmetry.space_group_name_H-M   'P 1'
#
loop_
_entity.id
_entity.type
_entity.pdbx_description
1 polymer ?
#
loop_
_entity_poly.entity_id
_entity_poly.type
_entity_poly.pdbx_seq_one_letter_code
_entity_poly.pdbx_strand_id
1 'polypeptide(L)'
;MSQLLSAIFKPDGREEAERAKFLSRMFGIFSEKIVSLWCDDERSPYQDIGRPTIKTSTTDRGYTLDFTLRERKTDAVYVAEMKCEIEYQSFRYFILTNAEQLKHHRKPAFNVFLRSARPSEDLQAWVCKQKTPFAGAILIWGAVSPSGRMSAIQEFGLRDALSLDEMSRDLISWKCQRYEGLLSERRAWSNQLFDGLLSSASVGEAE
;
A
#
# COMPACT_ATOMS: atom_id res chain seq x y z
N MET A 1 -4.92 -18.82 -1.71
CA MET A 1 -5.42 -17.43 -1.80
C MET A 1 -5.31 -16.84 -0.43
N SER A 2 -4.83 -15.62 -0.30
CA SER A 2 -4.53 -15.12 1.03
C SER A 2 -5.79 -14.64 1.77
N GLN A 3 -5.93 -15.08 3.02
CA GLN A 3 -7.18 -15.03 3.77
C GLN A 3 -7.22 -13.93 4.84
N LEU A 4 -6.08 -13.30 5.18
CA LEU A 4 -6.01 -12.42 6.35
C LEU A 4 -6.86 -11.16 6.16
N LEU A 5 -6.54 -10.32 5.17
CA LEU A 5 -7.32 -9.11 4.93
C LEU A 5 -8.75 -9.43 4.44
N SER A 6 -8.92 -10.52 3.68
CA SER A 6 -10.25 -10.96 3.24
C SER A 6 -11.17 -11.32 4.41
N ALA A 7 -10.66 -12.00 5.44
CA ALA A 7 -11.42 -12.30 6.65
C ALA A 7 -11.78 -11.06 7.47
N ILE A 8 -11.03 -9.96 7.29
CA ILE A 8 -11.28 -8.70 8.02
C ILE A 8 -12.31 -7.84 7.28
N PHE A 9 -12.15 -7.67 5.97
CA PHE A 9 -12.86 -6.65 5.19
C PHE A 9 -13.95 -7.18 4.26
N LYS A 10 -14.03 -8.48 3.97
CA LYS A 10 -15.10 -8.97 3.08
C LYS A 10 -16.44 -8.94 3.83
N PRO A 11 -17.45 -8.23 3.32
CA PRO A 11 -18.78 -8.27 3.92
C PRO A 11 -19.57 -9.50 3.42
N ASP A 12 -20.26 -10.19 4.33
CA ASP A 12 -21.24 -11.24 4.05
C ASP A 12 -22.69 -10.76 4.33
N GLY A 13 -22.89 -9.44 4.53
CA GLY A 13 -24.18 -8.79 4.76
C GLY A 13 -24.13 -7.25 4.80
N ARG A 14 -25.28 -6.60 4.99
CA ARG A 14 -25.40 -5.12 4.96
C ARG A 14 -24.69 -4.44 6.13
N GLU A 15 -24.90 -4.91 7.37
CA GLU A 15 -24.21 -4.38 8.56
C GLU A 15 -22.69 -4.60 8.49
N GLU A 16 -22.29 -5.74 7.93
CA GLU A 16 -20.88 -6.06 7.73
C GLU A 16 -20.23 -5.17 6.66
N ALA A 17 -20.99 -4.66 5.68
CA ALA A 17 -20.50 -3.70 4.70
C ALA A 17 -20.16 -2.35 5.35
N GLU A 18 -20.96 -1.88 6.32
CA GLU A 18 -20.67 -0.66 7.08
C GLU A 18 -19.43 -0.84 7.96
N ARG A 19 -19.33 -1.97 8.67
CA ARG A 19 -18.13 -2.37 9.42
C ARG A 19 -16.90 -2.39 8.51
N ALA A 20 -16.97 -3.08 7.39
CA ALA A 20 -15.84 -3.22 6.47
C ALA A 20 -15.40 -1.87 5.89
N LYS A 21 -16.34 -0.99 5.57
CA LYS A 21 -16.06 0.39 5.15
C LYS A 21 -15.34 1.18 6.23
N PHE A 22 -15.83 1.13 7.48
CA PHE A 22 -15.17 1.77 8.61
C PHE A 22 -13.73 1.26 8.78
N LEU A 23 -13.55 -0.07 8.82
CA LEU A 23 -12.23 -0.69 8.98
C LEU A 23 -11.30 -0.32 7.81
N SER A 24 -11.79 -0.29 6.57
CA SER A 24 -10.96 0.04 5.40
C SER A 24 -10.35 1.44 5.49
N ARG A 25 -11.12 2.41 6.01
CA ARG A 25 -10.67 3.78 6.22
C ARG A 25 -9.61 3.85 7.32
N MET A 26 -9.82 3.15 8.43
CA MET A 26 -8.82 3.08 9.49
C MET A 26 -7.53 2.42 9.00
N PHE A 27 -7.63 1.32 8.26
CA PHE A 27 -6.48 0.61 7.71
C PHE A 27 -5.67 1.49 6.75
N GLY A 28 -6.36 2.24 5.89
CA GLY A 28 -5.70 3.18 4.95
C GLY A 28 -4.86 4.27 5.63
N ILE A 29 -5.10 4.59 6.91
CA ILE A 29 -4.33 5.60 7.65
C ILE A 29 -2.90 5.12 7.94
N PHE A 30 -2.69 3.82 8.15
CA PHE A 30 -1.41 3.28 8.60
C PHE A 30 -0.83 2.21 7.66
N SER A 31 -1.50 1.92 6.54
CA SER A 31 -1.10 0.84 5.64
C SER A 31 0.29 1.05 5.02
N GLU A 32 0.70 2.29 4.74
CA GLU A 32 2.07 2.58 4.30
C GLU A 32 3.11 2.22 5.37
N LYS A 33 2.77 2.39 6.66
CA LYS A 33 3.69 2.07 7.76
C LYS A 33 3.97 0.57 7.83
N ILE A 34 3.02 -0.27 7.39
CA ILE A 34 3.24 -1.72 7.25
C ILE A 34 4.32 -1.98 6.21
N VAL A 35 4.28 -1.31 5.06
CA VAL A 35 5.31 -1.43 4.01
C VAL A 35 6.67 -1.02 4.56
N SER A 36 6.76 0.13 5.23
CA SER A 36 8.03 0.59 5.82
C SER A 36 8.58 -0.40 6.84
N LEU A 37 7.74 -0.95 7.73
CA LEU A 37 8.17 -1.94 8.71
C LEU A 37 8.63 -3.25 8.06
N TRP A 38 7.96 -3.68 7.00
CA TRP A 38 8.36 -4.84 6.22
C TRP A 38 9.71 -4.60 5.55
N CYS A 39 9.89 -3.46 4.87
CA CYS A 39 11.16 -3.10 4.24
C CYS A 39 12.33 -2.88 5.21
N ASP A 40 12.06 -2.42 6.44
CA ASP A 40 13.06 -2.23 7.49
C ASP A 40 13.62 -3.56 8.02
N ASP A 41 12.86 -4.66 7.92
CA ASP A 41 13.29 -5.97 8.40
C ASP A 41 14.35 -6.57 7.45
N GLU A 42 15.43 -7.11 8.01
CA GLU A 42 16.54 -7.69 7.22
C GLU A 42 16.12 -8.91 6.41
N ARG A 43 15.04 -9.59 6.82
CA ARG A 43 14.47 -10.74 6.11
C ARG A 43 13.67 -10.34 4.88
N SER A 44 13.28 -9.07 4.75
CA SER A 44 12.55 -8.60 3.58
C SER A 44 13.45 -8.55 2.35
N PRO A 45 12.96 -8.99 1.17
CA PRO A 45 13.72 -8.93 -0.07
C PRO A 45 14.02 -7.50 -0.52
N TYR A 46 13.28 -6.51 -0.02
CA TYR A 46 13.45 -5.11 -0.41
C TYR A 46 13.74 -4.22 0.80
N GLN A 47 14.46 -3.14 0.53
CA GLN A 47 14.64 -2.02 1.44
C GLN A 47 14.00 -0.77 0.83
N ASP A 48 13.24 -0.01 1.63
CA ASP A 48 12.75 1.30 1.24
C ASP A 48 13.88 2.33 1.41
N ILE A 49 14.17 3.08 0.35
CA ILE A 49 15.19 4.15 0.34
C ILE A 49 14.57 5.54 0.22
N GLY A 50 13.25 5.65 0.34
CA GLY A 50 12.49 6.90 0.39
C GLY A 50 11.58 7.13 -0.81
N ARG A 51 10.78 8.20 -0.75
CA ARG A 51 9.81 8.55 -1.79
C ARG A 51 10.51 9.10 -3.03
N PRO A 52 10.28 8.53 -4.23
CA PRO A 52 10.84 9.07 -5.47
C PRO A 52 9.93 10.16 -6.02
N THR A 53 10.54 11.19 -6.60
CA THR A 53 9.85 12.10 -7.52
C THR A 53 10.29 11.79 -8.94
N ILE A 54 9.33 11.36 -9.77
CA ILE A 54 9.57 11.06 -11.18
C ILE A 54 9.36 12.32 -12.00
N LYS A 55 10.43 12.82 -12.61
CA LYS A 55 10.38 13.91 -13.58
C LYS A 55 10.35 13.36 -14.99
N THR A 56 9.60 14.03 -15.85
CA THR A 56 9.57 13.75 -17.29
C THR A 56 10.24 14.90 -18.05
N SER A 57 10.64 14.68 -19.31
CA SER A 57 11.12 15.76 -20.19
C SER A 57 10.16 16.94 -20.31
N THR A 58 8.87 16.70 -20.07
CA THR A 58 7.78 17.69 -20.15
C THR A 58 7.35 18.29 -18.82
N THR A 59 7.81 17.77 -17.68
CA THR A 59 7.32 18.19 -16.36
C THR A 59 8.45 18.32 -15.34
N ASP A 60 8.77 19.56 -14.97
CA ASP A 60 9.86 19.82 -14.00
C ASP A 60 9.41 19.65 -12.53
N ARG A 61 8.12 19.84 -12.22
CA ARG A 61 7.57 19.59 -10.87
C ARG A 61 7.63 18.10 -10.48
N GLY A 62 7.53 17.21 -11.47
CA GLY A 62 7.52 15.76 -11.29
C GLY A 62 6.28 15.21 -10.55
N TYR A 63 6.25 13.90 -10.40
CA TYR A 63 5.21 13.13 -9.71
C TYR A 63 5.84 12.30 -8.60
N THR A 64 5.43 12.54 -7.35
CA THR A 64 5.92 11.77 -6.21
C THR A 64 5.14 10.47 -6.09
N LEU A 65 5.86 9.35 -5.99
CA LEU A 65 5.28 8.03 -5.73
C LEU A 65 5.48 7.62 -4.26
N ASP A 66 4.92 6.47 -3.90
CA ASP A 66 4.89 6.03 -2.51
C ASP A 66 6.22 5.53 -1.96
N PHE A 67 6.99 4.76 -2.73
CA PHE A 67 8.24 4.17 -2.24
C PHE A 67 9.29 4.04 -3.34
N THR A 68 10.54 3.91 -2.93
CA THR A 68 11.62 3.42 -3.79
C THR A 68 12.21 2.19 -3.13
N LEU A 69 12.10 1.04 -3.79
CA LEU A 69 12.48 -0.25 -3.25
C LEU A 69 13.80 -0.72 -3.87
N ARG A 70 14.81 -0.96 -3.04
CA ARG A 70 16.06 -1.61 -3.43
C ARG A 70 16.00 -3.10 -3.12
N GLU A 71 16.11 -3.95 -4.13
CA GLU A 71 16.18 -5.41 -3.96
C GLU A 71 17.52 -5.79 -3.34
N ARG A 72 17.50 -6.36 -2.13
CA ARG A 72 18.72 -6.66 -1.36
C ARG A 72 19.67 -7.64 -2.07
N LYS A 73 19.12 -8.53 -2.90
CA LYS A 73 19.90 -9.57 -3.58
C LYS A 73 20.74 -9.04 -4.74
N THR A 74 20.27 -8.00 -5.42
CA THR A 74 20.85 -7.52 -6.69
C THR A 74 21.24 -6.05 -6.65
N ASP A 75 20.86 -5.33 -5.59
CA ASP A 75 20.88 -3.87 -5.49
C ASP A 75 20.06 -3.14 -6.58
N ALA A 76 19.23 -3.85 -7.34
CA ALA A 76 18.34 -3.24 -8.31
C ALA A 76 17.31 -2.34 -7.61
N VAL A 77 17.14 -1.13 -8.14
CA VAL A 77 16.23 -0.12 -7.60
C VAL A 77 14.94 -0.09 -8.42
N TYR A 78 13.81 -0.07 -7.75
CA TYR A 78 12.48 0.00 -8.35
C TYR A 78 11.69 1.13 -7.73
N VAL A 79 10.95 1.87 -8.55
CA VAL A 79 9.97 2.84 -8.03
C VAL A 79 8.67 2.11 -7.75
N ALA A 80 7.99 2.45 -6.66
CA ALA A 80 6.79 1.73 -6.26
C ALA A 80 5.65 2.68 -5.90
N GLU A 81 4.45 2.29 -6.31
CA GLU A 81 3.22 2.98 -6.03
C GLU A 81 2.28 2.03 -5.29
N MET A 82 1.64 2.54 -4.25
CA MET A 82 0.69 1.81 -3.47
C MET A 82 -0.73 2.24 -3.79
N LYS A 83 -1.61 1.25 -3.94
CA LYS A 83 -3.04 1.46 -4.16
C LYS A 83 -3.81 0.50 -3.27
N CYS A 84 -4.30 1.04 -2.15
CA CYS A 84 -5.09 0.30 -1.18
C CYS A 84 -6.57 0.57 -1.42
N GLU A 85 -7.17 -0.16 -2.35
CA GLU A 85 -8.55 0.08 -2.81
C GLU A 85 -9.58 -0.83 -2.16
N ILE A 86 -9.49 -0.98 -0.84
CA ILE A 86 -10.26 -1.99 -0.11
C ILE A 86 -11.78 -1.81 -0.29
N GLU A 87 -12.32 -0.60 -0.08
CA GLU A 87 -13.77 -0.36 -0.21
C GLU A 87 -14.19 0.14 -1.61
N TYR A 88 -13.23 0.46 -2.47
CA TYR A 88 -13.52 1.12 -3.75
C TYR A 88 -14.42 0.26 -4.64
N GLN A 89 -15.50 0.88 -5.14
CA GLN A 89 -16.58 0.24 -5.89
C GLN A 89 -17.09 -1.06 -5.21
N SER A 90 -17.49 -0.96 -3.94
CA SER A 90 -18.04 -2.09 -3.17
C SER A 90 -17.09 -3.28 -3.12
N PHE A 91 -15.82 -3.03 -2.75
CA PHE A 91 -14.77 -4.04 -2.62
C PHE A 91 -14.34 -4.72 -3.92
N ARG A 92 -14.81 -4.25 -5.09
CA ARG A 92 -14.47 -4.81 -6.41
C ARG A 92 -12.96 -4.82 -6.68
N TYR A 93 -12.24 -3.85 -6.14
CA TYR A 93 -10.80 -3.67 -6.34
C TYR A 93 -9.98 -4.13 -5.15
N PHE A 94 -10.60 -4.76 -4.16
CA PHE A 94 -9.88 -5.19 -2.95
C PHE A 94 -8.78 -6.21 -3.27
N ILE A 95 -9.10 -7.21 -4.10
CA ILE A 95 -8.14 -8.22 -4.57
C ILE A 95 -7.80 -7.91 -6.03
N LEU A 96 -6.51 -7.71 -6.31
CA LEU A 96 -5.99 -7.67 -7.67
C LEU A 96 -6.02 -9.10 -8.23
N THR A 97 -6.95 -9.35 -9.14
CA THR A 97 -7.17 -10.64 -9.80
C THR A 97 -6.79 -10.63 -11.27
N ASN A 98 -6.73 -9.44 -11.89
CA ASN A 98 -6.32 -9.20 -13.27
C ASN A 98 -5.84 -7.75 -13.48
N ALA A 99 -5.08 -7.52 -14.54
CA ALA A 99 -4.49 -6.23 -14.89
C ALA A 99 -5.49 -5.18 -15.40
N GLU A 100 -6.64 -5.58 -15.96
CA GLU A 100 -7.71 -4.66 -16.36
C GLU A 100 -8.20 -3.80 -15.19
N GLN A 101 -8.11 -4.34 -13.96
CA GLN A 101 -8.41 -3.57 -12.76
C GLN A 101 -7.54 -2.32 -12.62
N LEU A 102 -6.34 -2.25 -13.19
CA LEU A 102 -5.49 -1.05 -13.08
C LEU A 102 -5.91 0.08 -14.05
N LYS A 103 -6.65 -0.24 -15.12
CA LYS A 103 -7.03 0.73 -16.16
C LYS A 103 -8.05 1.77 -15.71
N HIS A 104 -8.70 1.56 -14.57
CA HIS A 104 -9.62 2.55 -14.03
C HIS A 104 -8.89 3.79 -13.47
N HIS A 105 -7.59 3.68 -13.19
CA HIS A 105 -6.76 4.81 -12.78
C HIS A 105 -6.42 5.70 -13.97
N ARG A 106 -7.04 6.88 -14.04
CA ARG A 106 -6.83 7.86 -15.12
C ARG A 106 -5.92 9.04 -14.74
N LYS A 107 -5.43 9.06 -13.50
CA LYS A 107 -4.62 10.18 -13.00
C LYS A 107 -3.23 10.18 -13.64
N PRO A 108 -2.67 11.35 -14.04
CA PRO A 108 -1.35 11.43 -14.67
C PRO A 108 -0.23 10.76 -13.87
N ALA A 109 -0.23 10.90 -12.55
CA ALA A 109 0.77 10.28 -11.68
C ALA A 109 0.81 8.75 -11.82
N PHE A 110 -0.36 8.10 -11.92
CA PHE A 110 -0.43 6.65 -12.08
C PHE A 110 0.03 6.20 -13.48
N ASN A 111 -0.27 6.98 -14.51
CA ASN A 111 0.27 6.73 -15.85
C ASN A 111 1.80 6.84 -15.88
N VAL A 112 2.37 7.81 -15.17
CA VAL A 112 3.83 7.94 -15.02
C VAL A 112 4.41 6.73 -14.29
N PHE A 113 3.78 6.27 -13.22
CA PHE A 113 4.15 5.03 -12.54
C PHE A 113 4.16 3.82 -13.49
N LEU A 114 3.08 3.61 -14.27
CA LEU A 114 3.04 2.49 -15.23
C LEU A 114 4.14 2.61 -16.30
N ARG A 115 4.44 3.83 -16.77
CA ARG A 115 5.56 4.06 -17.69
C ARG A 115 6.91 3.75 -17.07
N SER A 116 7.09 3.98 -15.77
CA SER A 116 8.31 3.62 -15.03
C SER A 116 8.58 2.11 -14.99
N ALA A 117 7.62 1.25 -15.36
CA ALA A 117 7.86 -0.17 -15.53
C ALA A 117 8.86 -0.50 -16.65
N ARG A 118 8.97 0.39 -17.66
CA ARG A 118 9.93 0.29 -18.77
C ARG A 118 10.73 1.60 -18.81
N PRO A 119 11.76 1.75 -17.96
CA PRO A 119 12.52 2.98 -17.86
C PRO A 119 13.09 3.42 -19.21
N SER A 120 13.02 4.72 -19.47
CA SER A 120 13.52 5.39 -20.67
C SER A 120 14.24 6.67 -20.27
N GLU A 121 15.06 7.22 -21.15
CA GLU A 121 15.89 8.41 -20.86
C GLU A 121 15.07 9.64 -20.44
N ASP A 122 13.81 9.72 -20.86
CA ASP A 122 12.89 10.80 -20.51
C ASP A 122 12.32 10.69 -19.08
N LEU A 123 12.52 9.57 -18.39
CA LEU A 123 12.08 9.34 -17.02
C LEU A 123 13.27 9.41 -16.05
N GLN A 124 13.21 10.34 -15.10
CA GLN A 124 14.26 10.50 -14.09
C GLN A 124 13.66 10.44 -12.70
N ALA A 125 14.10 9.48 -11.89
CA ALA A 125 13.72 9.40 -10.48
C ALA A 125 14.69 10.22 -9.62
N TRP A 126 14.11 10.96 -8.68
CA TRP A 126 14.84 11.71 -7.66
C TRP A 126 14.43 11.22 -6.28
N VAL A 127 15.39 10.67 -5.54
CA VAL A 127 15.20 10.20 -4.16
C VAL A 127 16.08 11.05 -3.26
N CYS A 128 15.51 11.66 -2.22
CA CYS A 128 16.25 12.53 -1.30
C CYS A 128 17.09 13.61 -2.03
N LYS A 129 16.54 14.23 -3.08
CA LYS A 129 17.19 15.22 -3.96
C LYS A 129 18.39 14.70 -4.76
N GLN A 130 18.61 13.39 -4.82
CA GLN A 130 19.62 12.78 -5.66
C GLN A 130 18.97 12.06 -6.84
N LYS A 131 19.56 12.21 -8.02
CA LYS A 131 19.12 11.46 -9.20
C LYS A 131 19.47 9.98 -9.00
N THR A 132 18.48 9.11 -9.09
CA THR A 132 18.60 7.68 -8.78
C THR A 132 18.20 6.86 -10.01
N PRO A 133 19.10 6.07 -10.60
CA PRO A 133 18.74 5.09 -11.61
C PRO A 133 17.76 4.05 -11.05
N PHE A 134 16.81 3.60 -11.86
CA PHE A 134 15.86 2.56 -11.48
C PHE A 134 15.64 1.60 -12.66
N ALA A 135 15.42 0.33 -12.34
CA ALA A 135 15.32 -0.78 -13.29
C ALA A 135 13.87 -1.12 -13.68
N GLY A 136 12.88 -0.54 -13.00
CA GLY A 136 11.46 -0.77 -13.30
C GLY A 136 10.55 -0.26 -12.20
N ALA A 137 9.32 -0.76 -12.19
CA ALA A 137 8.30 -0.37 -11.23
C ALA A 137 7.67 -1.59 -10.53
N ILE A 138 7.28 -1.41 -9.26
CA ILE A 138 6.58 -2.41 -8.44
C ILE A 138 5.23 -1.84 -8.00
N LEU A 139 4.16 -2.63 -8.16
CA LEU A 139 2.85 -2.28 -7.60
C LEU A 139 2.70 -2.86 -6.19
N ILE A 140 2.19 -2.06 -5.25
CA ILE A 140 1.77 -2.55 -3.93
C ILE A 140 0.24 -2.44 -3.82
N TRP A 141 -0.42 -3.57 -3.57
CA TRP A 141 -1.88 -3.65 -3.47
C TRP A 141 -2.34 -4.16 -2.09
N GLY A 142 -3.65 -4.08 -1.80
CA GLY A 142 -4.24 -4.67 -0.59
C GLY A 142 -4.01 -6.19 -0.52
N ALA A 143 -4.58 -6.91 -1.48
CA ALA A 143 -4.34 -8.35 -1.70
C ALA A 143 -4.14 -8.63 -3.19
N VAL A 144 -3.29 -9.60 -3.54
CA VAL A 144 -2.98 -9.95 -4.93
C VAL A 144 -3.16 -11.45 -5.13
N SER A 145 -3.92 -11.86 -6.14
CA SER A 145 -4.00 -13.26 -6.55
C SER A 145 -2.80 -13.63 -7.44
N PRO A 146 -2.44 -14.92 -7.56
CA PRO A 146 -1.41 -15.34 -8.50
C PRO A 146 -1.68 -14.89 -9.94
N SER A 147 -2.92 -14.99 -10.42
CA SER A 147 -3.32 -14.52 -11.75
C SER A 147 -3.20 -13.00 -11.89
N GLY A 148 -3.60 -12.26 -10.85
CA GLY A 148 -3.50 -10.80 -10.82
C GLY A 148 -2.06 -10.33 -10.91
N ARG A 149 -1.17 -10.92 -10.09
CA ARG A 149 0.27 -10.64 -10.14
C ARG A 149 0.83 -10.88 -11.54
N MET A 150 0.62 -12.07 -12.09
CA MET A 150 1.16 -12.45 -13.40
C MET A 150 0.63 -11.54 -14.51
N SER A 151 -0.67 -11.23 -14.51
CA SER A 151 -1.26 -10.35 -15.52
C SER A 151 -0.70 -8.93 -15.45
N ALA A 152 -0.50 -8.37 -14.24
CA ALA A 152 0.02 -7.01 -14.06
C ALA A 152 1.48 -6.90 -14.54
N ILE A 153 2.28 -7.94 -14.27
CA ILE A 153 3.66 -8.07 -14.78
C ILE A 153 3.64 -8.14 -16.32
N GLN A 154 2.83 -9.02 -16.90
CA GLN A 154 2.81 -9.25 -18.35
C GLN A 154 2.29 -8.04 -19.14
N GLU A 155 1.18 -7.45 -18.71
CA GLU A 155 0.52 -6.38 -19.45
C GLU A 155 1.30 -5.05 -19.34
N PHE A 156 1.67 -4.66 -18.12
CA PHE A 156 2.32 -3.36 -17.90
C PHE A 156 3.84 -3.43 -17.85
N GLY A 157 4.43 -4.63 -17.82
CA GLY A 157 5.88 -4.80 -17.67
C GLY A 157 6.38 -4.54 -16.24
N LEU A 158 5.50 -4.59 -15.23
CA LEU A 158 5.91 -4.41 -13.83
C LEU A 158 6.94 -5.46 -13.43
N ARG A 159 7.87 -5.09 -12.55
CA ARG A 159 8.81 -6.03 -11.95
C ARG A 159 8.08 -7.06 -11.10
N ASP A 160 7.12 -6.59 -10.30
CA ASP A 160 6.29 -7.41 -9.42
C ASP A 160 5.01 -6.67 -9.00
N ALA A 161 4.05 -7.42 -8.47
CA ALA A 161 2.90 -6.90 -7.73
C ALA A 161 2.85 -7.54 -6.34
N LEU A 162 3.24 -6.76 -5.33
CA LEU A 162 3.29 -7.14 -3.93
C LEU A 162 1.96 -6.86 -3.23
N SER A 163 1.73 -7.50 -2.09
CA SER A 163 0.51 -7.30 -1.30
C SER A 163 0.79 -6.99 0.17
N LEU A 164 0.04 -6.03 0.74
CA LEU A 164 0.05 -5.75 2.19
C LEU A 164 -0.38 -6.99 2.97
N ASP A 165 -1.43 -7.63 2.48
CA ASP A 165 -1.52 -9.06 2.25
C ASP A 165 -0.46 -9.98 2.91
N GLU A 166 0.53 -10.27 2.09
CA GLU A 166 1.72 -11.08 2.37
C GLU A 166 2.69 -10.36 3.32
N MET A 167 2.91 -9.06 3.16
CA MET A 167 3.81 -8.29 4.04
C MET A 167 3.40 -8.40 5.51
N SER A 168 2.10 -8.36 5.79
CA SER A 168 1.55 -8.51 7.14
C SER A 168 1.78 -9.92 7.67
N ARG A 169 1.64 -10.95 6.84
CA ARG A 169 1.94 -12.34 7.22
C ARG A 169 3.42 -12.55 7.50
N ASP A 170 4.28 -11.98 6.68
CA ASP A 170 5.71 -12.00 6.88
C ASP A 170 6.03 -11.40 8.25
N LEU A 171 5.60 -10.17 8.51
CA LEU A 171 5.81 -9.47 9.79
C LEU A 171 5.29 -10.26 11.01
N ILE A 172 4.13 -10.92 10.89
CA ILE A 172 3.59 -11.81 11.93
C ILE A 172 4.50 -13.03 12.13
N SER A 173 4.85 -13.73 11.04
CA SER A 173 5.70 -14.93 11.10
C SER A 173 7.09 -14.64 11.66
N TRP A 174 7.57 -13.42 11.39
CA TRP A 174 8.82 -12.86 11.83
C TRP A 174 8.81 -12.36 13.27
N LYS A 175 7.62 -12.32 13.91
CA LYS A 175 7.38 -11.79 15.25
C LYS A 175 7.91 -10.35 15.40
N CYS A 176 7.66 -9.53 14.39
CA CYS A 176 8.15 -8.16 14.35
C CYS A 176 7.50 -7.31 15.46
N GLN A 177 8.25 -7.04 16.52
CA GLN A 177 7.78 -6.28 17.68
C GLN A 177 7.32 -4.86 17.31
N ARG A 178 7.96 -4.22 16.32
CA ARG A 178 7.56 -2.90 15.82
C ARG A 178 6.19 -2.94 15.14
N TYR A 179 5.85 -4.04 14.47
CA TYR A 179 4.55 -4.24 13.85
C TYR A 179 3.46 -4.49 14.89
N GLU A 180 3.73 -5.35 15.89
CA GLU A 180 2.83 -5.56 17.03
C GLU A 180 2.57 -4.25 17.82
N GLY A 181 3.63 -3.47 18.05
CA GLY A 181 3.55 -2.15 18.67
C GLY A 181 2.70 -1.17 17.87
N LEU A 182 2.90 -1.09 16.54
CA LEU A 182 2.07 -0.27 15.65
C LEU A 182 0.58 -0.60 15.80
N LEU A 183 0.21 -1.88 15.72
CA LEU A 183 -1.18 -2.30 15.80
C LEU A 183 -1.79 -2.03 17.18
N SER A 184 -1.02 -2.24 18.24
CA SER A 184 -1.45 -1.99 19.62
C SER A 184 -1.68 -0.50 19.88
N GLU A 185 -0.80 0.36 19.36
CA GLU A 185 -0.94 1.81 19.44
C GLU A 185 -2.17 2.30 18.67
N ARG A 186 -2.38 1.84 17.44
CA ARG A 186 -3.57 2.21 16.66
C ARG A 186 -4.86 1.76 17.33
N ARG A 187 -4.88 0.56 17.93
CA ARG A 187 -6.01 0.08 18.73
C ARG A 187 -6.27 0.99 19.94
N ALA A 188 -5.23 1.38 20.67
CA ALA A 188 -5.35 2.25 21.84
C ALA A 188 -5.93 3.63 21.45
N TRP A 189 -5.46 4.23 20.36
CA TRP A 189 -5.98 5.51 19.88
C TRP A 189 -7.45 5.42 19.44
N SER A 190 -7.84 4.33 18.78
CA SER A 190 -9.25 4.09 18.43
C SER A 190 -10.12 3.97 19.67
N ASN A 191 -9.69 3.21 20.68
CA ASN A 191 -10.42 3.09 21.94
C ASN A 191 -10.55 4.45 22.63
N GLN A 192 -9.47 5.23 22.71
CA GLN A 192 -9.49 6.56 23.30
C GLN A 192 -10.49 7.50 22.61
N LEU A 193 -10.59 7.44 21.28
CA LEU A 193 -11.61 8.20 20.54
C LEU A 193 -13.03 7.80 20.96
N PHE A 194 -13.33 6.51 21.03
CA PHE A 194 -14.66 6.03 21.39
C PHE A 194 -15.00 6.31 22.85
N ASP A 195 -14.07 6.05 23.77
CA ASP A 195 -14.24 6.34 25.19
C ASP A 195 -14.48 7.84 25.42
N GLY A 196 -13.76 8.70 24.71
CA GLY A 196 -13.94 10.15 24.74
C GLY A 196 -15.32 10.61 24.23
N LEU A 197 -15.84 9.98 23.16
CA LEU A 197 -17.16 10.30 22.62
C LEU A 197 -18.31 9.75 23.47
N LEU A 198 -18.09 8.66 24.21
CA LEU A 198 -19.09 8.05 25.10
C LEU A 198 -19.14 8.73 26.48
N SER A 199 -18.02 9.31 26.93
CA SER A 199 -17.91 9.93 28.26
C SER A 199 -18.66 11.25 28.43
N SER A 200 -19.21 11.85 27.36
CA SER A 200 -20.09 13.03 27.45
C SER A 200 -21.54 12.74 27.86
N ALA A 201 -21.89 11.48 28.19
CA ALA A 201 -23.25 11.10 28.62
C ALA A 201 -23.51 11.23 30.14
N SER A 202 -22.54 11.70 30.94
CA SER A 202 -22.66 11.75 32.41
C SER A 202 -22.52 13.14 33.05
N VAL A 203 -22.54 14.22 32.26
CA VAL A 203 -22.52 15.60 32.79
C VAL A 203 -23.87 16.26 32.51
N GLY A 204 -24.87 15.92 33.32
CA GLY A 204 -26.18 16.56 33.22
C GLY A 204 -27.28 15.81 33.97
N GLU A 205 -27.13 15.65 35.28
CA GLU A 205 -28.25 15.51 36.22
C GLU A 205 -27.69 15.63 37.65
N ALA A 206 -27.54 16.88 38.09
CA ALA A 206 -27.45 17.24 39.50
C ALA A 206 -28.10 18.62 39.64
N GLU A 207 -29.44 18.62 39.74
CA GLU A 207 -30.18 19.66 40.45
C GLU A 207 -30.25 19.31 41.94
#